data_AF-A0A9X1WMZ8-F1
#
_entry.id   AF-A0A9X1WMZ8-F1
#
_cell.length_a   1.000
_cell.length_b   1.000
_cell.length_c   1.000
_cell.angle_alpha   90.00
_cell.angle_beta   90.00
_cell.angle_gamma   90.00
#
_symmetry.space_group_name_H-M   'P 1'
#
loop_
_entity.id
_entity.type
_entity.pdbx_description
1 polymer ?
#
loop_
_entity_poly.entity_id
_entity_poly.type
_entity_poly.pdbx_seq_one_letter_code
_entity_poly.pdbx_strand_id
1 'polypeptide(L)'
;MIKKKELFELSIVPGWIHAKEIQGQKSNAGAVGVDVGWKVDIPCLQLTEEEREHICERLSGHPLSLYALLKNDIPSWLTEAVSEEYAPRPDQAQCSCGQEGCDHVQVAMEAALAKLRSEPLLRLALVGLTRDNLLNHVFREWAEEVPWAAESGDGEALSKLEEKGKSGPSSGEWLAEAAEQGKLHEPGASYRDVSVNLQAVPENDLEMDDWTELLPRVKAVQQVVRQIVMDASGKAKESLDSIKDSI
;
A
#
# COMPACT_ATOMS: atom_id res chain seq x y z
N MET A 1 24.57 13.23 -12.63
CA MET A 1 25.01 11.87 -12.29
C MET A 1 25.02 11.04 -13.56
N ILE A 2 26.21 10.66 -14.02
CA ILE A 2 26.39 9.87 -15.25
C ILE A 2 25.98 8.44 -14.92
N LYS A 3 24.87 7.95 -15.49
CA LYS A 3 24.54 6.52 -15.44
C LYS A 3 25.68 5.78 -16.12
N LYS A 4 26.58 5.15 -15.34
CA LYS A 4 27.54 4.18 -15.87
C LYS A 4 26.71 3.15 -16.63
N LYS A 5 26.95 3.04 -17.92
CA LYS A 5 26.31 2.03 -18.77
C LYS A 5 26.77 0.69 -18.22
N GLU A 6 25.88 -0.07 -17.61
CA GLU A 6 26.20 -1.42 -17.14
C GLU A 6 26.61 -2.24 -18.37
N LEU A 7 27.82 -2.78 -18.33
CA LEU A 7 28.42 -3.54 -19.43
C LEU A 7 27.93 -5.00 -19.44
N PHE A 8 27.10 -5.35 -18.46
CA PHE A 8 26.56 -6.68 -18.23
C PHE A 8 25.16 -6.57 -17.63
N GLU A 9 24.36 -7.59 -17.85
CA GLU A 9 23.04 -7.78 -17.26
C GLU A 9 23.17 -8.55 -15.96
N LEU A 10 22.53 -8.05 -14.90
CA LEU A 10 22.49 -8.69 -13.59
C LEU A 10 21.08 -9.19 -13.28
N SER A 11 20.94 -10.49 -13.09
CA SER A 11 19.70 -11.16 -12.68
C SER A 11 19.89 -11.81 -11.31
N ILE A 12 19.02 -11.50 -10.37
CA ILE A 12 19.03 -12.04 -9.01
C ILE A 12 17.76 -12.85 -8.84
N VAL A 13 17.90 -14.13 -8.56
CA VAL A 13 16.81 -15.09 -8.39
C VAL A 13 17.01 -15.86 -7.09
N PRO A 14 15.99 -16.58 -6.58
CA PRO A 14 16.14 -17.38 -5.37
C PRO A 14 17.35 -18.33 -5.43
N GLY A 15 18.28 -18.15 -4.50
CA GLY A 15 19.51 -18.92 -4.34
C GLY A 15 20.65 -18.58 -5.30
N TRP A 16 20.46 -17.66 -6.26
CA TRP A 16 21.47 -17.41 -7.30
C TRP A 16 21.54 -15.96 -7.75
N ILE A 17 22.76 -15.51 -8.01
CA ILE A 17 23.07 -14.27 -8.71
C ILE A 17 23.72 -14.63 -10.04
N HIS A 18 23.11 -14.18 -11.13
CA HIS A 18 23.59 -14.38 -12.49
C HIS A 18 24.03 -13.04 -13.08
N ALA A 19 25.23 -13.01 -13.66
CA ALA A 19 25.70 -11.89 -14.44
C ALA A 19 26.14 -12.36 -15.83
N LYS A 20 25.71 -11.66 -16.88
CA LYS A 20 26.08 -11.96 -18.27
C LYS A 20 26.49 -10.69 -18.99
N GLU A 21 27.59 -10.73 -19.73
CA GLU A 21 28.01 -9.61 -20.57
C GLU A 21 26.95 -9.25 -21.64
N ILE A 22 26.65 -7.96 -21.79
CA ILE A 22 25.75 -7.47 -22.84
C ILE A 22 26.58 -7.33 -24.11
N GLN A 23 26.49 -8.32 -25.01
CA GLN A 23 27.12 -8.21 -26.32
C GLN A 23 26.50 -7.05 -27.10
N GLY A 24 27.27 -5.98 -27.26
CA GLY A 24 26.89 -4.86 -28.12
C GLY A 24 26.75 -5.35 -29.56
N GLN A 25 25.58 -5.15 -30.17
CA GLN A 25 25.34 -5.36 -31.60
C GLN A 25 26.51 -4.79 -32.44
N LYS A 26 27.35 -5.68 -32.97
CA LYS A 26 28.15 -5.42 -34.17
C LYS A 26 27.74 -6.43 -35.22
N SER A 27 26.82 -6.01 -36.07
CA SER A 27 26.70 -6.51 -37.44
C SER A 27 28.07 -6.35 -38.12
N ASN A 28 28.73 -7.42 -38.57
CA ASN A 28 28.46 -8.05 -39.86
C ASN A 28 29.50 -9.14 -40.16
N ALA A 29 29.07 -10.13 -40.96
CA ALA A 29 29.85 -11.16 -41.64
C ALA A 29 30.42 -12.33 -40.80
N GLY A 30 29.60 -13.39 -40.73
CA GLY A 30 30.05 -14.75 -41.05
C GLY A 30 31.10 -15.40 -40.15
N ALA A 31 30.66 -15.92 -39.00
CA ALA A 31 31.30 -17.08 -38.38
C ALA A 31 30.27 -17.78 -37.48
N VAL A 32 30.29 -19.11 -37.50
CA VAL A 32 29.50 -19.99 -36.61
C VAL A 32 29.79 -19.56 -35.17
N GLY A 33 28.84 -18.85 -34.55
CA GLY A 33 29.06 -18.05 -33.35
C GLY A 33 29.18 -18.89 -32.09
N VAL A 34 30.41 -19.03 -31.59
CA VAL A 34 30.67 -19.31 -30.18
C VAL A 34 30.27 -18.05 -29.40
N ASP A 35 29.46 -18.18 -28.36
CA ASP A 35 29.00 -17.05 -27.53
C ASP A 35 30.24 -16.41 -26.83
N VAL A 36 30.78 -15.33 -27.40
CA VAL A 36 32.03 -14.66 -26.92
C VAL A 36 31.73 -13.69 -25.77
N GLY A 37 30.85 -14.07 -24.84
CA GLY A 37 30.52 -13.30 -23.65
C GLY A 37 30.80 -14.08 -22.38
N TRP A 38 31.22 -13.40 -21.31
CA TRP A 38 31.36 -14.04 -20.01
C TRP A 38 30.00 -14.16 -19.30
N LYS A 39 29.84 -15.24 -18.53
CA LYS A 39 28.73 -15.51 -17.63
C LYS A 39 29.30 -15.87 -16.26
N VAL A 40 28.71 -15.33 -15.21
CA VAL A 40 29.03 -15.63 -13.81
C VAL A 40 27.76 -16.06 -13.10
N ASP A 41 27.85 -17.17 -12.36
CA ASP A 41 26.80 -17.70 -11.50
C ASP A 41 27.35 -17.79 -10.06
N ILE A 42 26.77 -17.04 -9.12
CA ILE A 42 27.18 -16.99 -7.71
C ILE A 42 26.06 -17.60 -6.86
N PRO A 43 26.30 -18.69 -6.12
CA PRO A 43 25.29 -19.31 -5.27
C PRO A 43 25.07 -18.51 -3.98
N CYS A 44 23.86 -18.66 -3.42
CA CYS A 44 23.44 -18.10 -2.15
C CYS A 44 22.61 -19.14 -1.39
N LEU A 45 22.78 -19.20 -0.08
CA LEU A 45 21.92 -20.02 0.77
C LEU A 45 20.51 -19.43 0.79
N GLN A 46 19.52 -20.31 0.97
CA GLN A 46 18.12 -19.94 1.14
C GLN A 46 17.70 -20.23 2.57
N LEU A 47 16.78 -19.42 3.07
CA LEU A 47 16.12 -19.65 4.34
C LEU A 47 15.46 -21.03 4.34
N THR A 48 15.38 -21.66 5.51
CA THR A 48 14.50 -22.82 5.73
C THR A 48 13.04 -22.39 5.71
N GLU A 49 12.11 -23.34 5.64
CA GLU A 49 10.67 -23.01 5.71
C GLU A 49 10.32 -22.39 7.07
N GLU A 50 10.86 -22.93 8.16
CA GLU A 50 10.64 -22.43 9.53
C GLU A 50 11.09 -20.97 9.69
N GLU A 51 12.23 -20.58 9.12
CA GLU A 51 12.71 -19.20 9.16
C GLU A 51 11.86 -18.27 8.29
N ARG A 52 11.38 -18.74 7.13
CA ARG A 52 10.46 -17.98 6.28
C ARG A 52 9.16 -17.70 7.01
N GLU A 53 8.57 -18.73 7.62
CA GLU A 53 7.34 -18.62 8.42
C GLU A 53 7.55 -17.62 9.56
N HIS A 54 8.63 -17.74 10.32
CA HIS A 54 8.93 -16.83 11.43
C HIS A 54 9.04 -15.35 11.00
N ILE A 55 9.68 -15.09 9.85
CA ILE A 55 9.77 -13.74 9.29
C ILE A 55 8.37 -13.23 8.89
N CYS A 56 7.56 -14.08 8.27
CA CYS A 56 6.20 -13.74 7.85
C CYS A 56 5.29 -13.43 9.04
N GLU A 57 5.22 -14.32 10.05
CA GLU A 57 4.44 -14.11 11.28
C GLU A 57 4.81 -12.78 11.95
N ARG A 58 6.11 -12.49 12.04
CA ARG A 58 6.57 -11.23 12.65
C ARG A 58 6.19 -10.00 11.84
N LEU A 59 6.17 -10.09 10.51
CA LEU A 59 5.72 -9.00 9.64
C LEU A 59 4.20 -8.82 9.70
N SER A 60 3.44 -9.90 9.83
CA SER A 60 1.98 -9.88 10.04
C SER A 60 1.62 -9.14 11.32
N GLY A 61 2.31 -9.42 12.42
CA GLY A 61 2.13 -8.72 13.70
C GLY A 61 2.62 -7.26 13.73
N HIS A 62 3.34 -6.81 12.70
CA HIS A 62 3.92 -5.46 12.64
C HIS A 62 3.71 -4.78 11.27
N PRO A 63 2.49 -4.31 10.95
CA PRO A 63 2.15 -3.71 9.65
C PRO A 63 3.04 -2.53 9.24
N LEU A 64 3.54 -1.74 10.21
CA LEU A 64 4.47 -0.64 9.93
C LEU A 64 5.84 -1.13 9.44
N SER A 65 6.32 -2.27 9.94
CA SER A 65 7.56 -2.89 9.48
C SER A 65 7.42 -3.40 8.05
N LEU A 66 6.26 -3.99 7.72
CA LEU A 66 5.93 -4.39 6.35
C LEU A 66 5.87 -3.16 5.43
N TYR A 67 5.20 -2.09 5.84
CA TYR A 67 5.14 -0.85 5.07
C TYR A 67 6.53 -0.26 4.81
N ALA A 68 7.39 -0.18 5.83
CA ALA A 68 8.77 0.27 5.69
C ALA A 68 9.54 -0.58 4.66
N LEU A 69 9.42 -1.91 4.76
CA LEU A 69 10.02 -2.85 3.81
C LEU A 69 9.55 -2.61 2.37
N LEU A 70 8.26 -2.38 2.16
CA LEU A 70 7.68 -2.03 0.85
C LEU A 70 8.15 -0.66 0.33
N LYS A 71 8.67 0.21 1.19
CA LYS A 71 9.31 1.49 0.84
C LYS A 71 10.82 1.39 0.67
N ASN A 72 11.37 0.18 0.59
CA ASN A 72 12.80 -0.11 0.53
C ASN A 72 13.58 0.32 1.77
N ASP A 73 12.92 0.35 2.93
CA ASP A 73 13.58 0.54 4.22
C ASP A 73 13.57 -0.79 4.99
N ILE A 74 14.74 -1.24 5.44
CA ILE A 74 14.88 -2.56 6.06
C ILE A 74 14.79 -2.43 7.60
N PRO A 75 13.84 -3.10 8.26
CA PRO A 75 13.83 -3.15 9.72
C PRO A 75 15.12 -3.75 10.26
N SER A 76 15.64 -3.23 11.37
CA SER A 76 16.90 -3.69 11.97
C SER A 76 16.88 -5.19 12.30
N TRP A 77 15.78 -5.67 12.89
CA TRP A 77 15.60 -7.08 13.22
C TRP A 77 15.65 -8.00 11.99
N LEU A 78 15.21 -7.52 10.83
CA LEU A 78 15.22 -8.30 9.59
C LEU A 78 16.64 -8.37 8.99
N THR A 79 17.44 -7.33 9.22
CA THR A 79 18.87 -7.34 8.87
C THR A 79 19.63 -8.40 9.66
N GLU A 80 19.27 -8.58 10.94
CA GLU A 80 19.83 -9.62 11.80
C GLU A 80 19.35 -11.02 11.41
N ALA A 81 18.06 -11.17 11.07
CA ALA A 81 17.50 -12.44 10.64
C ALA A 81 18.11 -12.93 9.31
N VAL A 82 18.41 -12.01 8.38
CA VAL A 82 19.06 -12.32 7.10
C VAL A 82 20.56 -11.99 7.21
N SER A 83 21.26 -12.63 8.14
CA SER A 83 22.67 -12.37 8.49
C SER A 83 23.67 -12.78 7.39
N GLU A 84 24.97 -12.66 7.68
CA GLU A 84 26.10 -13.05 6.81
C GLU A 84 26.08 -14.52 6.39
N GLU A 85 25.36 -15.37 7.13
CA GLU A 85 25.12 -16.76 6.74
C GLU A 85 24.47 -16.84 5.36
N TYR A 86 23.53 -15.94 5.06
CA TYR A 86 22.83 -15.86 3.77
C TYR A 86 23.51 -14.92 2.77
N ALA A 87 24.77 -14.53 3.02
CA ALA A 87 25.53 -13.77 2.04
C ALA A 87 25.88 -14.63 0.81
N PRO A 88 25.97 -14.03 -0.39
CA PRO A 88 26.40 -14.76 -1.58
C PRO A 88 27.81 -15.34 -1.38
N ARG A 89 28.06 -16.51 -1.99
CA ARG A 89 29.30 -17.30 -1.85
C ARG A 89 30.18 -17.17 -3.09
N PRO A 90 31.02 -16.12 -3.20
CA PRO A 90 31.88 -15.91 -4.37
C PRO A 90 32.96 -16.99 -4.52
N ASP A 91 33.32 -17.67 -3.44
CA ASP A 91 34.23 -18.83 -3.41
C ASP A 91 33.68 -20.05 -4.17
N GLN A 92 32.35 -20.13 -4.31
CA GLN A 92 31.66 -21.20 -5.03
C GLN A 92 31.12 -20.72 -6.39
N ALA A 93 31.52 -19.52 -6.83
CA ALA A 93 31.06 -18.94 -8.07
C ALA A 93 31.62 -19.68 -9.28
N GLN A 94 30.80 -19.82 -10.32
CA GLN A 94 31.20 -20.40 -11.59
C GLN A 94 31.26 -19.30 -12.65
N CYS A 95 32.41 -19.16 -13.31
CA CYS A 95 32.55 -18.28 -14.45
C CYS A 95 32.85 -19.05 -15.73
N SER A 96 32.18 -18.69 -16.83
CA SER A 96 32.42 -19.27 -18.16
C SER A 96 33.82 -18.97 -18.74
N CYS A 97 34.58 -18.05 -18.14
CA CYS A 97 35.97 -17.78 -18.57
C CYS A 97 36.96 -18.88 -18.13
N GLY A 98 36.55 -19.78 -17.23
CA GLY A 98 37.35 -20.93 -16.79
C GLY A 98 38.56 -20.59 -15.91
N GLN A 99 38.69 -19.34 -15.46
CA GLN A 99 39.74 -18.93 -14.52
C GLN A 99 39.18 -18.79 -13.11
N GLU A 100 39.83 -19.45 -12.14
CA GLU A 100 39.53 -19.26 -10.72
C GLU A 100 39.90 -17.82 -10.29
N GLY A 101 39.02 -17.17 -9.52
CA GLY A 101 39.27 -15.83 -9.01
C GLY A 101 39.29 -14.73 -10.07
N CYS A 102 38.61 -14.90 -11.21
CA CYS A 102 38.57 -13.88 -12.26
C CYS A 102 37.85 -12.59 -11.80
N ASP A 103 38.25 -11.45 -12.38
CA ASP A 103 37.68 -10.13 -12.07
C ASP A 103 36.16 -10.06 -12.36
N HIS A 104 35.63 -10.89 -13.26
CA HIS A 104 34.20 -10.92 -13.56
C HIS A 104 33.34 -11.27 -12.33
N VAL A 105 33.81 -12.20 -11.48
CA VAL A 105 33.10 -12.58 -10.25
C VAL A 105 33.09 -11.41 -9.28
N GLN A 106 34.22 -10.72 -9.12
CA GLN A 106 34.31 -9.56 -8.25
C GLN A 106 33.39 -8.43 -8.73
N VAL A 107 33.43 -8.09 -10.03
CA VAL A 107 32.59 -7.04 -10.61
C VAL A 107 31.10 -7.38 -10.49
N ALA A 108 30.71 -8.63 -10.75
CA ALA A 108 29.34 -9.10 -10.58
C ALA A 108 28.88 -9.01 -9.12
N MET A 109 29.74 -9.42 -8.18
CA MET A 109 29.48 -9.39 -6.75
C MET A 109 29.31 -7.95 -6.23
N GLU A 110 30.20 -7.03 -6.62
CA GLU A 110 30.10 -5.62 -6.22
C GLU A 110 28.79 -4.98 -6.71
N ALA A 111 28.41 -5.25 -7.96
CA ALA A 111 27.14 -4.77 -8.52
C ALA A 111 25.93 -5.40 -7.80
N ALA A 112 25.98 -6.70 -7.52
CA ALA A 112 24.93 -7.38 -6.77
C ALA A 112 24.76 -6.83 -5.37
N LEU A 113 25.85 -6.67 -4.60
CA LEU A 113 25.81 -6.08 -3.26
C LEU A 113 25.32 -4.62 -3.27
N ALA A 114 25.63 -3.85 -4.31
CA ALA A 114 25.07 -2.51 -4.46
C ALA A 114 23.54 -2.57 -4.65
N LYS A 115 23.05 -3.44 -5.54
CA LYS A 115 21.62 -3.61 -5.82
C LYS A 115 20.84 -4.16 -4.63
N LEU A 116 21.39 -5.17 -3.95
CA LEU A 116 20.78 -5.78 -2.76
C LEU A 116 20.68 -4.80 -1.57
N ARG A 117 21.60 -3.83 -1.46
CA ARG A 117 21.52 -2.77 -0.46
C ARG A 117 20.42 -1.74 -0.77
N SER A 118 20.19 -1.44 -2.04
CA SER A 118 19.12 -0.49 -2.44
C SER A 118 17.73 -1.12 -2.51
N GLU A 119 17.65 -2.45 -2.64
CA GLU A 119 16.39 -3.18 -2.82
C GLU A 119 16.25 -4.31 -1.77
N PRO A 120 15.79 -4.02 -0.54
CA PRO A 120 15.66 -5.01 0.53
C PRO A 120 14.76 -6.21 0.16
N LEU A 121 13.68 -5.98 -0.60
CA LEU A 121 12.82 -7.07 -1.08
C LEU A 121 13.55 -8.01 -2.05
N LEU A 122 14.51 -7.50 -2.83
CA LEU A 122 15.33 -8.34 -3.70
C LEU A 122 16.30 -9.20 -2.88
N ARG A 123 16.80 -8.69 -1.75
CA ARG A 123 17.57 -9.47 -0.78
C ARG A 123 16.76 -10.61 -0.18
N LEU A 124 15.50 -10.36 0.20
CA LEU A 124 14.61 -11.43 0.66
C LEU A 124 14.34 -12.46 -0.45
N ALA A 125 14.09 -12.00 -1.68
CA ALA A 125 13.87 -12.88 -2.81
C ALA A 125 15.08 -13.79 -3.10
N LEU A 126 16.30 -13.24 -3.00
CA LEU A 126 17.54 -14.02 -3.14
C LEU A 126 17.62 -15.17 -2.12
N VAL A 127 17.17 -14.94 -0.88
CA VAL A 127 17.19 -15.98 0.17
C VAL A 127 15.93 -16.83 0.19
N GLY A 128 15.11 -16.79 -0.86
CA GLY A 128 13.94 -17.66 -1.03
C GLY A 128 12.61 -17.10 -0.53
N LEU A 129 12.57 -15.86 -0.04
CA LEU A 129 11.34 -15.18 0.39
C LEU A 129 10.95 -14.08 -0.60
N THR A 130 10.22 -14.47 -1.66
CA THR A 130 9.76 -13.53 -2.68
C THR A 130 8.69 -12.59 -2.13
N ARG A 131 8.54 -11.42 -2.76
CA ARG A 131 7.49 -10.44 -2.43
C ARG A 131 6.11 -11.08 -2.43
N ASP A 132 5.80 -11.87 -3.46
CA ASP A 132 4.48 -12.48 -3.61
C ASP A 132 4.22 -13.51 -2.51
N ASN A 133 5.20 -14.35 -2.18
CA ASN A 133 5.06 -15.32 -1.10
C ASN A 133 4.86 -14.62 0.25
N LEU A 134 5.66 -13.58 0.52
CA LEU A 134 5.57 -12.77 1.74
C LEU A 134 4.21 -12.08 1.87
N LEU A 135 3.74 -11.40 0.81
CA LEU A 135 2.45 -10.70 0.85
C LEU A 135 1.27 -11.66 0.91
N ASN A 136 1.33 -12.79 0.20
CA ASN A 136 0.29 -13.80 0.27
C ASN A 136 0.17 -14.40 1.67
N HIS A 137 1.29 -14.62 2.36
CA HIS A 137 1.28 -15.11 3.74
C HIS A 137 0.66 -14.07 4.68
N VAL A 138 1.20 -12.84 4.68
CA VAL A 138 0.74 -11.79 5.60
C VAL A 138 -0.74 -11.45 5.37
N PHE A 139 -1.17 -11.32 4.11
CA PHE A 139 -2.57 -11.00 3.82
C PHE A 139 -3.51 -12.16 4.11
N ARG A 140 -3.07 -13.41 3.99
CA ARG A 140 -3.86 -14.57 4.42
C ARG A 140 -4.07 -14.53 5.92
N GLU A 141 -3.01 -14.30 6.69
CA GLU A 141 -3.06 -14.22 8.15
C GLU A 141 -4.01 -13.10 8.61
N TRP A 142 -3.88 -11.89 8.05
CA TRP A 142 -4.82 -10.81 8.32
C TRP A 142 -6.26 -11.14 7.90
N ALA A 143 -6.46 -11.86 6.80
CA ALA A 143 -7.79 -12.25 6.36
C ALA A 143 -8.44 -13.31 7.29
N GLU A 144 -7.63 -14.16 7.92
CA GLU A 144 -8.08 -15.13 8.93
C GLU A 144 -8.41 -14.46 10.27
N GLU A 145 -7.72 -13.36 10.61
CA GLU A 145 -8.00 -12.54 11.80
C GLU A 145 -9.26 -11.69 11.65
N VAL A 146 -9.64 -11.32 10.41
CA VAL A 146 -10.93 -10.71 10.16
C VAL A 146 -11.98 -11.77 10.50
N PRO A 147 -12.82 -11.55 11.55
CA PRO A 147 -13.92 -12.45 11.80
C PRO A 147 -14.66 -12.57 10.47
N TRP A 148 -14.97 -13.80 10.03
CA TRP A 148 -15.93 -13.98 8.95
C TRP A 148 -17.06 -13.03 9.29
N ALA A 149 -17.23 -11.98 8.48
CA ALA A 149 -18.31 -11.04 8.66
C ALA A 149 -19.51 -11.97 8.78
N ALA A 150 -20.02 -12.13 10.01
CA ALA A 150 -21.08 -13.07 10.30
C ALA A 150 -22.10 -12.73 9.24
N GLU A 151 -22.27 -13.66 8.28
CA GLU A 151 -22.92 -13.41 6.98
C GLU A 151 -23.91 -12.33 7.23
N SER A 152 -23.60 -11.10 6.76
CA SER A 152 -24.14 -9.87 7.32
C SER A 152 -25.55 -10.19 7.75
N GLY A 153 -25.77 -10.13 9.07
CA GLY A 153 -27.01 -10.55 9.69
C GLY A 153 -28.21 -9.76 9.20
N ASP A 154 -28.15 -9.14 8.02
CA ASP A 154 -29.21 -8.89 7.07
C ASP A 154 -30.21 -10.03 7.05
N GLY A 155 -29.85 -11.31 7.13
CA GLY A 155 -30.87 -12.37 7.26
C GLY A 155 -31.76 -12.20 8.50
N GLU A 156 -31.17 -11.98 9.67
CA GLU A 156 -31.89 -11.86 10.94
C GLU A 156 -32.42 -10.44 11.22
N ALA A 157 -31.74 -9.41 10.71
CA ALA A 157 -32.15 -8.02 10.74
C ALA A 157 -33.27 -7.75 9.72
N LEU A 158 -33.22 -8.37 8.53
CA LEU A 158 -34.34 -8.38 7.57
C LEU A 158 -35.48 -9.25 8.08
N SER A 159 -35.24 -10.43 8.69
CA SER A 159 -36.32 -11.21 9.32
C SER A 159 -36.97 -10.46 10.49
N LYS A 160 -36.21 -9.70 11.30
CA LYS A 160 -36.78 -8.83 12.35
C LYS A 160 -37.46 -7.57 11.79
N LEU A 161 -37.09 -7.11 10.59
CA LEU A 161 -37.78 -6.05 9.85
C LEU A 161 -39.07 -6.58 9.18
N GLU A 162 -39.07 -7.81 8.67
CA GLU A 162 -40.26 -8.50 8.14
C GLU A 162 -41.27 -8.79 9.26
N GLU A 163 -40.80 -9.20 10.46
CA GLU A 163 -41.70 -9.42 11.60
C GLU A 163 -42.31 -8.13 12.16
N LYS A 164 -41.67 -6.97 11.95
CA LYS A 164 -42.21 -5.64 12.29
C LYS A 164 -42.96 -4.98 11.12
N GLY A 165 -42.93 -5.56 9.93
CA GLY A 165 -43.52 -5.06 8.69
C GLY A 165 -45.01 -5.38 8.51
N LYS A 166 -45.81 -5.44 9.58
CA LYS A 166 -47.27 -5.66 9.43
C LYS A 166 -48.08 -4.41 9.06
N SER A 167 -47.46 -3.28 8.73
CA SER A 167 -48.22 -2.07 8.37
C SER A 167 -47.50 -1.04 7.49
N GLY A 168 -46.66 -1.46 6.54
CA GLY A 168 -46.09 -0.52 5.56
C GLY A 168 -45.45 -1.20 4.36
N PRO A 169 -45.31 -0.49 3.22
CA PRO A 169 -44.60 -0.98 2.05
C PRO A 169 -43.18 -1.38 2.45
N SER A 170 -42.72 -2.49 1.90
CA SER A 170 -41.39 -3.03 2.19
C SER A 170 -40.29 -2.02 1.81
N SER A 171 -39.14 -2.10 2.46
CA SER A 171 -37.99 -1.24 2.13
C SER A 171 -37.57 -1.32 0.66
N GLY A 172 -37.79 -2.48 0.02
CA GLY A 172 -37.55 -2.68 -1.41
C GLY A 172 -38.56 -1.94 -2.30
N GLU A 173 -39.83 -1.92 -1.92
CA GLU A 173 -40.87 -1.13 -2.62
C GLU A 173 -40.63 0.37 -2.45
N TRP A 174 -40.20 0.82 -1.26
CA TRP A 174 -39.82 2.21 -1.04
C TRP A 174 -38.63 2.63 -1.92
N LEU A 175 -37.59 1.79 -2.01
CA LEU A 175 -36.42 2.08 -2.85
C LEU A 175 -36.79 2.14 -4.34
N ALA A 176 -37.65 1.22 -4.80
CA ALA A 176 -38.12 1.22 -6.18
C ALA A 176 -38.95 2.47 -6.51
N GLU A 177 -39.87 2.86 -5.62
CA GLU A 177 -40.67 4.07 -5.78
C GLU A 177 -39.82 5.36 -5.69
N ALA A 178 -38.88 5.42 -4.75
CA ALA A 178 -37.98 6.56 -4.59
C ALA A 178 -37.04 6.72 -5.79
N ALA A 179 -36.59 5.61 -6.40
CA ALA A 179 -35.82 5.64 -7.63
C ALA A 179 -36.66 6.13 -8.82
N GLU A 180 -37.89 5.63 -8.97
CA GLU A 180 -38.82 6.09 -10.01
C GLU A 180 -39.13 7.60 -9.90
N GLN A 181 -39.26 8.11 -8.67
CA GLN A 181 -39.54 9.52 -8.40
C GLN A 181 -38.29 10.41 -8.35
N GLY A 182 -37.07 9.86 -8.52
CA GLY A 182 -35.81 10.60 -8.43
C GLY A 182 -35.47 11.12 -7.03
N LYS A 183 -36.09 10.55 -5.98
CA LYS A 183 -35.99 10.98 -4.57
C LYS A 183 -35.12 10.06 -3.71
N LEU A 184 -34.17 9.34 -4.31
CA LEU A 184 -33.20 8.52 -3.57
C LEU A 184 -32.38 9.30 -2.52
N HIS A 185 -32.30 10.62 -2.67
CA HIS A 185 -31.62 11.51 -1.73
C HIS A 185 -32.49 11.88 -0.51
N GLU A 186 -33.80 11.60 -0.54
CA GLU A 186 -34.67 11.83 0.61
C GLU A 186 -34.68 10.60 1.54
N PRO A 187 -34.56 10.80 2.86
CA PRO A 187 -34.74 9.72 3.81
C PRO A 187 -36.13 9.07 3.71
N GLY A 188 -36.20 7.76 3.95
CA GLY A 188 -37.48 7.03 3.95
C GLY A 188 -38.49 7.55 4.97
N ALA A 189 -39.77 7.23 4.78
CA ALA A 189 -40.88 7.75 5.60
C ALA A 189 -40.68 7.52 7.11
N SER A 190 -40.01 6.43 7.50
CA SER A 190 -39.64 6.10 8.89
C SER A 190 -38.59 7.04 9.51
N TYR A 191 -37.86 7.81 8.70
CA TYR A 191 -36.85 8.77 9.15
C TYR A 191 -37.36 10.21 9.15
N ARG A 192 -38.56 10.47 8.61
CA ARG A 192 -39.17 11.82 8.61
C ARG A 192 -39.55 12.30 10.02
N ASP A 193 -39.76 11.38 10.96
CA ASP A 193 -40.13 11.70 12.35
C ASP A 193 -38.92 11.87 13.30
N VAL A 194 -37.69 11.62 12.82
CA VAL A 194 -36.49 11.83 13.65
C VAL A 194 -36.10 13.31 13.63
N SER A 195 -36.62 14.06 14.60
CA SER A 195 -36.25 15.45 14.82
C SER A 195 -34.98 15.53 15.69
N VAL A 196 -33.83 15.78 15.07
CA VAL A 196 -32.57 16.01 15.78
C VAL A 196 -32.58 17.43 16.34
N ASN A 197 -32.83 17.57 17.63
CA ASN A 197 -32.82 18.86 18.30
C ASN A 197 -31.40 19.20 18.78
N LEU A 198 -30.60 19.81 17.92
CA LEU A 198 -29.26 20.27 18.26
C LEU A 198 -29.37 21.57 19.06
N GLN A 199 -29.09 21.51 20.36
CA GLN A 199 -28.90 22.71 21.17
C GLN A 199 -27.54 23.32 20.84
N ALA A 200 -27.54 24.37 20.02
CA ALA A 200 -26.35 25.20 19.84
C ALA A 200 -26.03 25.91 21.16
N VAL A 201 -24.93 25.54 21.80
CA VAL A 201 -24.35 26.32 22.90
C VAL A 201 -23.63 27.50 22.25
N PRO A 202 -24.07 28.75 22.48
CA PRO A 202 -23.39 29.91 21.93
C PRO A 202 -22.10 30.12 22.72
N GLU A 203 -20.98 29.62 22.22
CA GLU A 203 -19.67 30.12 22.64
C GLU A 203 -19.53 31.55 22.09
N ASN A 204 -19.55 32.51 23.01
CA ASN A 204 -19.13 33.88 22.72
C ASN A 204 -17.62 33.84 22.49
N ASP A 205 -17.21 34.30 21.31
CA ASP A 205 -15.86 34.31 20.75
C ASP A 205 -15.34 32.95 20.25
N LEU A 206 -15.73 32.63 19.01
CA LEU A 206 -14.95 31.73 18.17
C LEU A 206 -13.54 32.33 17.99
N GLU A 207 -12.55 31.79 18.71
CA GLU A 207 -11.15 32.02 18.37
C GLU A 207 -10.94 31.52 16.93
N MET A 208 -10.67 32.45 16.02
CA MET A 208 -10.53 32.13 14.61
C MET A 208 -9.06 31.80 14.32
N ASP A 209 -8.80 30.58 13.88
CA ASP A 209 -7.45 30.12 13.54
C ASP A 209 -6.77 30.98 12.46
N ASP A 210 -5.43 30.98 12.42
CA ASP A 210 -4.71 31.68 11.36
C ASP A 210 -4.69 30.89 10.03
N TRP A 211 -5.58 31.25 9.10
CA TRP A 211 -5.71 30.62 7.78
C TRP A 211 -4.69 31.13 6.74
N THR A 212 -3.79 32.05 7.11
CA THR A 212 -2.90 32.72 6.15
C THR A 212 -1.98 31.76 5.40
N GLU A 213 -1.46 30.73 6.08
CA GLU A 213 -0.57 29.74 5.47
C GLU A 213 -1.28 28.83 4.44
N LEU A 214 -2.58 28.57 4.65
CA LEU A 214 -3.37 27.67 3.82
C LEU A 214 -3.88 28.34 2.53
N LEU A 215 -3.94 29.68 2.50
CA LEU A 215 -4.52 30.45 1.41
C LEU A 215 -3.55 31.51 0.85
N PRO A 216 -2.37 31.10 0.34
CA PRO A 216 -1.28 32.02 -0.04
C PRO A 216 -1.60 32.95 -1.21
N ARG A 217 -2.68 32.69 -1.95
CA ARG A 217 -3.12 33.50 -3.11
C ARG A 217 -4.23 34.48 -2.78
N VAL A 218 -4.79 34.43 -1.57
CA VAL A 218 -5.89 35.29 -1.14
C VAL A 218 -5.32 36.46 -0.35
N LYS A 219 -5.62 37.69 -0.77
CA LYS A 219 -5.25 38.89 -0.01
C LYS A 219 -6.24 39.09 1.14
N ALA A 220 -5.74 39.50 2.31
CA ALA A 220 -6.57 39.74 3.50
C ALA A 220 -7.42 38.52 3.93
N VAL A 221 -6.80 37.33 3.93
CA VAL A 221 -7.42 36.03 4.27
C VAL A 221 -8.31 36.10 5.50
N GLN A 222 -7.79 36.69 6.58
CA GLN A 222 -8.49 36.81 7.87
C GLN A 222 -9.80 37.60 7.77
N GLN A 223 -9.85 38.65 6.96
CA GLN A 223 -11.06 39.46 6.79
C GLN A 223 -12.11 38.71 5.96
N VAL A 224 -11.66 37.99 4.93
CA VAL A 224 -12.54 37.19 4.06
C VAL A 224 -13.16 36.04 4.85
N VAL A 225 -12.37 35.31 5.64
CA VAL A 225 -12.87 34.21 6.47
C VAL A 225 -13.86 34.74 7.52
N ARG A 226 -13.57 35.86 8.20
CA ARG A 226 -14.54 36.49 9.11
C ARG A 226 -15.85 36.83 8.42
N GLN A 227 -15.80 37.40 7.22
CA GLN A 227 -17.00 37.76 6.47
C GLN A 227 -17.84 36.51 6.13
N ILE A 228 -17.20 35.44 5.68
CA ILE A 228 -17.88 34.17 5.36
C ILE A 228 -18.55 33.58 6.59
N VAL A 229 -17.86 33.58 7.74
CA VAL A 229 -18.41 33.07 9.00
C VAL A 229 -19.62 33.90 9.45
N MET A 230 -19.54 35.23 9.35
CA MET A 230 -20.63 36.13 9.69
C MET A 230 -21.83 35.96 8.76
N ASP A 231 -21.61 35.87 7.45
CA ASP A 231 -22.67 35.66 6.46
C ASP A 231 -23.35 34.30 6.65
N ALA A 232 -22.56 33.25 6.94
CA ALA A 232 -23.08 31.92 7.21
C ALA A 232 -23.89 31.88 8.52
N SER A 233 -23.40 32.53 9.57
CA SER A 233 -24.12 32.67 10.85
C SER A 233 -25.43 33.45 10.68
N GLY A 234 -25.42 34.53 9.91
CA GLY A 234 -26.61 35.32 9.58
C GLY A 234 -27.67 34.49 8.87
N LYS A 235 -27.30 33.78 7.80
CA LYS A 235 -28.22 32.90 7.05
C LYS A 235 -28.76 31.75 7.89
N ALA A 236 -27.95 31.20 8.78
CA ALA A 236 -28.39 30.15 9.70
C ALA A 236 -29.43 30.66 10.71
N LYS A 237 -29.26 31.89 11.22
CA LYS A 237 -30.26 32.54 12.10
C LYS A 237 -31.56 32.83 11.35
N GLU A 238 -31.48 33.40 10.15
CA GLU A 238 -32.66 33.68 9.32
C GLU A 238 -33.46 32.39 9.00
N SER A 239 -32.76 31.29 8.74
CA SER A 239 -33.38 29.99 8.50
C SER A 239 -34.05 29.43 9.77
N LEU A 240 -33.41 29.57 10.93
CA LEU A 240 -33.98 29.15 12.22
C LEU A 240 -35.21 29.97 12.59
N ASP A 241 -35.19 31.27 12.37
CA ASP A 241 -36.32 32.16 12.67
C ASP A 241 -37.50 31.88 11.71
N SER A 242 -37.22 31.64 10.42
CA SER A 242 -38.25 31.22 9.45
C SER A 242 -38.92 29.88 9.81
N ILE A 243 -38.16 28.95 10.41
CA ILE A 243 -38.69 27.67 10.90
C ILE A 243 -39.56 27.87 12.15
N LYS A 244 -39.18 28.78 13.06
CA LYS A 244 -39.97 29.10 14.25
C LYS A 244 -41.27 29.82 13.93
N ASP A 245 -41.29 30.69 12.93
CA ASP A 245 -42.50 31.43 12.50
C ASP A 245 -43.50 30.55 11.72
N SER A 246 -43.09 29.35 11.30
CA SER A 246 -43.91 28.40 10.54
C SER A 246 -44.56 27.30 11.39
N ILE A 247 -44.39 27.33 12.72
CA ILE A 247 -44.97 26.42 13.72
C ILE A 247 -46.01 27.18 14.54
#